data_AF-A0A963DXC4-F1
#
_entry.id   AF-A0A963DXC4-F1
#
_cell.length_a   1.000
_cell.length_b   1.000
_cell.length_c   1.000
_cell.angle_alpha   90.00
_cell.angle_beta   90.00
_cell.angle_gamma   90.00
#
_symmetry.space_group_name_H-M   'P 1'
#
loop_
_entity.id
_entity.type
_entity.pdbx_description
1 polymer ?
#
loop_
_entity_poly.entity_id
_entity_poly.type
_entity_poly.pdbx_seq_one_letter_code
_entity_poly.pdbx_strand_id
1 'polypeptide(L)'
;RYNNLFWGKAQGTGGSTAMANSWEQMRKAGAAGRAMLVAAAAEAWQVPAAEVTVADGIVRHASSQRSARFGELAEAAARQPVPDEVRLKQPDEFKLIGKRISRKDTAEKSTGRATFTQDVHLPGMLVAVVAHPPRFGATVASFDATAAKAIAGVDDVVAIPQGVAVLARDTWTAKKGRDALAVTWDDSKAYRKGSDQILADYRAKAATPGLAARSDGDAEAALGSAARVLEASYDFPYLAHAAMEPMNCVVRLGADGCEVWNGEQMHTGDQFALAATFGLPPEKVTIHMLYAGGSFGRRACKDSDYVLECAQIVKAIGGRAPVKLVWLREDDMKAGYYRPMFHHALRGGLDADGNIVGWRHRLVGQSILMGSPFEKMLVKDGIDQVSVEGAANLPYAIPNLRVELHTPTDNPVPVLWWRSVGSTHTAVSTETFFDELAAAAGRDPVELRLSLLDAHPRHAAVLRLAADKGGWGTPLAPRAGLRRGRGIAVHESFNSYVAQVAEVSVAANGALRVDRVVCAVDCGTAINPDNIRAQVEGGIGFALAALLHGEITLVDGVVQQDNFDGYPVLRINEMPQVEVHIVPSSTAPTGIGEPGVPPLAPAVMNAIAAATGKRIYRLPIDTAALVA
;
A
#
# COMPACT_ATOMS: atom_id res chain seq x y z
N ARG A 1 12.19 4.73 -22.47
CA ARG A 1 11.93 4.87 -21.02
C ARG A 1 10.57 4.25 -20.74
N TYR A 2 10.41 3.52 -19.64
CA TYR A 2 9.09 3.03 -19.20
C TYR A 2 8.25 4.22 -18.75
N ASN A 3 6.97 4.27 -19.11
CA ASN A 3 6.04 5.30 -18.66
C ASN A 3 4.87 4.62 -17.93
N ASN A 4 4.46 5.17 -16.80
CA ASN A 4 3.14 4.86 -16.25
C ASN A 4 2.10 5.74 -16.98
N LEU A 5 1.38 5.18 -17.96
CA LEU A 5 0.50 5.94 -18.83
C LEU A 5 -0.70 6.51 -18.08
N PHE A 6 -1.10 5.92 -16.94
CA PHE A 6 -2.11 6.49 -16.06
C PHE A 6 -1.61 7.77 -15.36
N TRP A 7 -0.29 7.95 -15.27
CA TRP A 7 0.37 9.15 -14.75
C TRP A 7 1.10 9.93 -15.87
N GLY A 8 0.69 9.73 -17.13
CA GLY A 8 1.32 10.35 -18.29
C GLY A 8 2.70 9.79 -18.61
N LYS A 9 3.72 10.66 -18.64
CA LYS A 9 5.12 10.29 -18.93
C LYS A 9 5.95 10.02 -17.67
N ALA A 10 5.32 10.02 -16.49
CA ALA A 10 6.02 9.82 -15.23
C ALA A 10 6.49 8.37 -15.05
N GLN A 11 7.61 8.21 -14.37
CA GLN A 11 8.17 6.95 -13.90
C GLN A 11 7.87 6.80 -12.40
N GLY A 12 7.06 5.80 -12.08
CA GLY A 12 6.74 5.43 -10.70
C GLY A 12 5.70 4.31 -10.64
N THR A 13 5.52 3.74 -9.46
CA THR A 13 4.57 2.64 -9.22
C THR A 13 3.73 2.87 -7.97
N GLY A 14 2.41 2.81 -8.11
CA GLY A 14 1.46 2.99 -7.00
C GLY A 14 0.01 2.78 -7.47
N GLY A 15 -0.95 2.76 -6.54
CA GLY A 15 -2.38 2.55 -6.83
C GLY A 15 -2.67 1.23 -7.57
N SER A 16 -1.84 0.22 -7.32
CA SER A 16 -1.84 -1.06 -8.02
C SER A 16 -1.89 -0.97 -9.57
N THR A 17 -1.36 0.10 -10.16
CA THR A 17 -1.48 0.39 -11.60
C THR A 17 -0.51 -0.40 -12.49
N ALA A 18 0.58 -0.96 -11.93
CA ALA A 18 1.68 -1.53 -12.73
C ALA A 18 1.24 -2.59 -13.75
N MET A 19 0.43 -3.57 -13.33
CA MET A 19 -0.05 -4.63 -14.22
C MET A 19 -1.11 -4.13 -15.20
N ALA A 20 -2.07 -3.34 -14.73
CA ALA A 20 -3.14 -2.78 -15.56
C ALA A 20 -2.58 -1.89 -16.68
N ASN A 21 -1.61 -1.03 -16.34
CA ASN A 21 -0.95 -0.13 -17.28
C ASN A 21 -0.03 -0.88 -18.27
N SER A 22 0.71 -1.88 -17.79
CA SER A 22 1.70 -2.59 -18.62
C SER A 22 1.08 -3.65 -19.52
N TRP A 23 -0.16 -4.07 -19.28
CA TRP A 23 -0.78 -5.19 -19.99
C TRP A 23 -0.76 -5.03 -21.51
N GLU A 24 -1.41 -3.99 -22.02
CA GLU A 24 -1.46 -3.73 -23.46
C GLU A 24 -0.11 -3.26 -24.01
N GLN A 25 0.62 -2.44 -23.24
CA GLN A 25 1.93 -1.92 -23.65
C GLN A 25 2.92 -3.06 -23.91
N MET A 26 3.04 -4.00 -22.98
CA MET A 26 3.99 -5.11 -23.09
C MET A 26 3.55 -6.14 -24.12
N ARG A 27 2.24 -6.37 -24.30
CA ARG A 27 1.72 -7.26 -25.35
C ARG A 27 2.01 -6.72 -26.74
N LYS A 28 1.75 -5.42 -26.98
CA LYS A 28 2.06 -4.76 -28.25
C LYS A 28 3.57 -4.71 -28.51
N ALA A 29 4.37 -4.37 -27.51
CA ALA A 29 5.82 -4.39 -27.63
C ALA A 29 6.35 -5.79 -27.98
N GLY A 30 5.85 -6.84 -27.32
CA GLY A 30 6.22 -8.23 -27.62
C GLY A 30 5.79 -8.69 -29.03
N ALA A 31 4.60 -8.29 -29.47
CA ALA A 31 4.10 -8.62 -30.81
C ALA A 31 4.88 -7.90 -31.92
N ALA A 32 5.20 -6.61 -31.73
CA ALA A 32 6.04 -5.84 -32.64
C ALA A 32 7.46 -6.43 -32.72
N GLY A 33 8.08 -6.73 -31.58
CA GLY A 33 9.39 -7.39 -31.55
C GLY A 33 9.38 -8.74 -32.27
N ARG A 34 8.32 -9.55 -32.10
CA ARG A 34 8.15 -10.80 -32.86
C ARG A 34 8.07 -10.56 -34.37
N ALA A 35 7.29 -9.56 -34.80
CA ALA A 35 7.14 -9.24 -36.22
C ALA A 35 8.47 -8.78 -36.84
N MET A 36 9.24 -7.96 -36.12
CA MET A 36 10.58 -7.52 -36.56
C MET A 36 11.57 -8.69 -36.65
N LEU A 37 11.54 -9.63 -35.69
CA LEU A 37 12.35 -10.86 -35.76
C LEU A 37 11.98 -11.74 -36.97
N VAL A 38 10.69 -11.88 -37.24
CA VAL A 38 10.18 -12.62 -38.41
C VAL A 38 10.62 -11.94 -39.71
N ALA A 39 10.51 -10.61 -39.81
CA ALA A 39 10.92 -9.85 -40.99
C ALA A 39 12.43 -9.98 -41.25
N ALA A 40 13.26 -9.82 -40.21
CA ALA A 40 14.71 -9.99 -40.33
C ALA A 40 15.10 -11.40 -40.78
N ALA A 41 14.44 -12.43 -40.25
CA ALA A 41 14.68 -13.81 -40.67
C ALA A 41 14.22 -14.06 -42.11
N ALA A 42 13.06 -13.55 -42.49
CA ALA A 42 12.51 -13.66 -43.84
C ALA A 42 13.43 -13.02 -44.88
N GLU A 43 13.95 -11.82 -44.60
CA GLU A 43 14.92 -11.12 -45.42
C GLU A 43 16.24 -11.90 -45.52
N ALA A 44 16.82 -12.29 -44.37
CA ALA A 44 18.08 -13.03 -44.33
C ALA A 44 17.99 -14.40 -45.03
N TRP A 45 16.82 -15.03 -45.01
CA TRP A 45 16.60 -16.33 -45.62
C TRP A 45 16.04 -16.28 -47.02
N GLN A 46 15.63 -15.11 -47.50
CA GLN A 46 14.95 -14.90 -48.77
C GLN A 46 13.70 -15.78 -48.91
N VAL A 47 12.87 -15.80 -47.86
CA VAL A 47 11.63 -16.60 -47.77
C VAL A 47 10.44 -15.71 -47.39
N PRO A 48 9.20 -16.10 -47.69
CA PRO A 48 8.02 -15.35 -47.27
C PRO A 48 7.90 -15.29 -45.74
N ALA A 49 7.68 -14.09 -45.19
CA ALA A 49 7.51 -13.88 -43.74
C ALA A 49 6.35 -14.70 -43.13
N ALA A 50 5.31 -14.98 -43.92
CA ALA A 50 4.18 -15.82 -43.51
C ALA A 50 4.56 -17.29 -43.26
N GLU A 51 5.66 -17.78 -43.85
CA GLU A 51 6.16 -19.15 -43.64
C GLU A 51 7.13 -19.25 -42.44
N VAL A 52 7.50 -18.11 -41.84
CA VAL A 52 8.39 -18.05 -40.70
C VAL A 52 7.60 -18.14 -39.39
N THR A 53 7.92 -19.16 -38.60
CA THR A 53 7.29 -19.44 -37.32
C THR A 53 8.19 -19.04 -36.16
N VAL A 54 7.58 -18.75 -35.01
CA VAL A 54 8.30 -18.40 -33.78
C VAL A 54 7.73 -19.20 -32.62
N ALA A 55 8.58 -20.03 -32.00
CA ALA A 55 8.24 -20.81 -30.82
C ALA A 55 9.47 -20.90 -29.90
N ASP A 56 9.26 -20.76 -28.58
CA ASP A 56 10.26 -21.01 -27.54
C ASP A 56 11.63 -20.34 -27.77
N GLY A 57 11.62 -19.10 -28.25
CA GLY A 57 12.84 -18.30 -28.50
C GLY A 57 13.55 -18.61 -29.83
N ILE A 58 12.95 -19.46 -30.67
CA ILE A 58 13.49 -19.88 -31.96
C ILE A 58 12.58 -19.37 -33.07
N VAL A 59 13.20 -18.75 -34.07
CA VAL A 59 12.60 -18.41 -35.35
C VAL A 59 12.93 -19.54 -36.34
N ARG A 60 11.96 -20.07 -37.07
CA ARG A 60 12.16 -21.22 -37.98
C ARG A 60 11.37 -21.07 -39.27
N HIS A 61 12.00 -21.46 -40.38
CA HIS A 61 11.35 -21.66 -41.66
C HIS A 61 11.39 -23.15 -42.03
N ALA A 62 10.22 -23.77 -42.17
CA ALA A 62 10.12 -25.23 -42.34
C ALA A 62 10.66 -25.70 -43.70
N SER A 63 10.27 -25.04 -44.79
CA SER A 63 10.61 -25.48 -46.15
C SER A 63 12.12 -25.49 -46.41
N SER A 64 12.86 -24.52 -45.87
CA SER A 64 14.33 -24.45 -45.99
C SER A 64 15.10 -25.05 -44.81
N GLN A 65 14.39 -25.55 -43.79
CA GLN A 65 14.97 -26.05 -42.53
C GLN A 65 15.90 -25.05 -41.79
N ARG A 66 15.82 -23.75 -42.10
CA ARG A 66 16.59 -22.72 -41.42
C ARG A 66 15.97 -22.36 -40.08
N SER A 67 16.81 -22.07 -39.10
CA SER A 67 16.39 -21.59 -37.78
C SER A 67 17.46 -20.70 -37.14
N ALA A 68 17.04 -19.78 -36.28
CA ALA A 68 17.91 -18.91 -35.50
C ALA A 68 17.27 -18.57 -34.16
N ARG A 69 18.06 -18.32 -33.12
CA ARG A 69 17.59 -17.76 -31.85
C ARG A 69 17.40 -16.24 -31.97
N PHE A 70 16.62 -15.67 -31.06
CA PHE A 70 16.38 -14.22 -31.06
C PHE A 70 17.65 -13.37 -30.99
N GLY A 71 18.66 -13.80 -30.23
CA GLY A 71 19.93 -13.07 -30.11
C GLY A 71 20.69 -12.97 -31.43
N GLU A 72 20.64 -14.01 -32.27
CA GLU A 72 21.30 -14.05 -33.58
C GLU A 72 20.62 -13.10 -34.58
N LEU A 73 19.33 -12.81 -34.40
CA LEU A 73 18.55 -11.92 -35.26
C LEU A 73 18.38 -10.51 -34.68
N ALA A 74 18.79 -10.25 -33.44
CA ALA A 74 18.41 -9.05 -32.70
C ALA A 74 18.85 -7.74 -33.38
N GLU A 75 20.10 -7.67 -33.84
CA GLU A 75 20.61 -6.48 -34.54
C GLU A 75 19.93 -6.24 -35.88
N ALA A 76 19.67 -7.31 -36.64
CA ALA A 76 18.94 -7.23 -37.90
C ALA A 76 17.49 -6.81 -37.68
N ALA A 77 16.83 -7.40 -36.68
CA ALA A 77 15.47 -7.04 -36.27
C ALA A 77 15.36 -5.58 -35.84
N ALA A 78 16.35 -5.05 -35.10
CA ALA A 78 16.37 -3.65 -34.68
C ALA A 78 16.42 -2.64 -35.84
N ARG A 79 16.85 -3.07 -37.03
CA ARG A 79 16.86 -2.28 -38.27
C ARG A 79 15.56 -2.40 -39.07
N GLN A 80 14.69 -3.34 -38.74
CA GLN A 80 13.38 -3.47 -39.37
C GLN A 80 12.46 -2.31 -38.95
N PRO A 81 11.54 -1.86 -39.82
CA PRO A 81 10.52 -0.90 -39.42
C PRO A 81 9.65 -1.51 -38.31
N VAL A 82 9.28 -0.67 -37.33
CA VAL A 82 8.29 -1.06 -36.31
C VAL A 82 6.92 -1.11 -36.99
N PRO A 83 6.19 -2.24 -36.94
CA PRO A 83 4.87 -2.32 -37.56
C PRO A 83 3.85 -1.40 -36.88
N ASP A 84 3.03 -0.72 -37.68
CA ASP A 84 1.93 0.13 -37.19
C ASP A 84 0.81 -0.70 -36.54
N GLU A 85 0.54 -1.88 -37.10
CA GLU A 85 -0.45 -2.83 -36.60
C GLU A 85 0.18 -4.19 -36.27
N VAL A 86 -0.24 -4.78 -35.14
CA VAL A 86 0.25 -6.08 -34.69
C VAL A 86 -0.89 -6.96 -34.20
N ARG A 87 -0.89 -8.22 -34.60
CA ARG A 87 -1.80 -9.23 -34.04
C ARG A 87 -1.30 -9.63 -32.65
N LEU A 88 -2.14 -9.41 -31.63
CA LEU A 88 -1.89 -9.93 -30.29
C LEU A 88 -2.33 -11.39 -30.20
N LYS A 89 -1.61 -12.17 -29.38
CA LYS A 89 -2.02 -13.52 -29.00
C LYS A 89 -3.36 -13.50 -28.27
N GLN A 90 -4.25 -14.41 -28.61
CA GLN A 90 -5.50 -14.66 -27.89
C GLN A 90 -5.27 -15.57 -26.68
N PRO A 91 -6.23 -15.65 -25.72
CA PRO A 91 -6.05 -16.42 -24.48
C PRO A 91 -5.66 -17.89 -24.67
N ASP A 92 -6.19 -18.55 -25.69
CA ASP A 92 -5.87 -19.94 -26.08
C ASP A 92 -4.44 -20.09 -26.64
N GLU A 93 -3.85 -19.00 -27.12
CA GLU A 93 -2.46 -18.94 -27.61
C GLU A 93 -1.45 -18.61 -26.49
N PHE A 94 -1.91 -18.31 -25.27
CA PHE A 94 -1.04 -17.99 -24.15
C PHE A 94 -0.26 -19.23 -23.67
N LYS A 95 1.07 -19.08 -23.62
CA LYS A 95 1.98 -20.11 -23.09
C LYS A 95 2.38 -19.87 -21.63
N LEU A 96 2.51 -18.60 -21.23
CA LEU A 96 3.01 -18.22 -19.89
C LEU A 96 1.94 -17.57 -19.01
N ILE A 97 1.04 -16.78 -19.60
CA ILE A 97 -0.06 -16.12 -18.89
C ILE A 97 -1.02 -17.19 -18.37
N GLY A 98 -1.44 -17.05 -17.10
CA GLY A 98 -2.32 -18.02 -16.44
C GLY A 98 -1.58 -19.26 -15.91
N LYS A 99 -0.25 -19.34 -16.06
CA LYS A 99 0.56 -20.46 -15.56
C LYS A 99 1.37 -20.06 -14.33
N ARG A 100 1.66 -21.04 -13.48
CA ARG A 100 2.61 -20.90 -12.38
C ARG A 100 4.02 -20.87 -12.94
N ILE A 101 4.63 -19.70 -12.97
CA ILE A 101 5.98 -19.48 -13.47
C ILE A 101 6.83 -18.88 -12.34
N SER A 102 8.06 -19.38 -12.18
CA SER A 102 9.00 -18.83 -11.20
C SER A 102 9.38 -17.39 -11.55
N ARG A 103 9.50 -16.54 -10.53
CA ARG A 103 9.93 -15.15 -10.76
C ARG A 103 11.41 -15.12 -11.16
N LYS A 104 11.76 -14.15 -12.01
CA LYS A 104 13.14 -13.99 -12.49
C LYS A 104 14.11 -13.55 -11.38
N ASP A 105 13.60 -12.86 -10.37
CA ASP A 105 14.35 -12.31 -9.24
C ASP A 105 14.53 -13.30 -8.07
N THR A 106 14.02 -14.53 -8.16
CA THR A 106 14.09 -15.51 -7.07
C THR A 106 15.52 -15.96 -6.77
N ALA A 107 16.33 -16.22 -7.80
CA ALA A 107 17.67 -16.80 -7.62
C ALA A 107 18.62 -15.84 -6.89
N GLU A 108 18.62 -14.55 -7.24
CA GLU A 108 19.48 -13.57 -6.58
C GLU A 108 19.03 -13.25 -5.15
N LYS A 109 17.71 -13.19 -4.89
CA LYS A 109 17.16 -12.97 -3.55
C LYS A 109 17.45 -14.11 -2.58
N SER A 110 17.38 -15.35 -3.06
CA SER A 110 17.62 -16.54 -2.23
C SER A 110 19.10 -16.85 -1.98
N THR A 111 20.01 -16.23 -2.73
CA THR A 111 21.47 -16.47 -2.63
C THR A 111 22.23 -15.29 -2.01
N GLY A 112 21.54 -14.24 -1.58
CA GLY A 112 22.18 -13.02 -1.06
C GLY A 112 22.92 -12.20 -2.10
N ARG A 113 22.64 -12.40 -3.40
CA ARG A 113 23.25 -11.63 -4.51
C ARG A 113 22.42 -10.42 -4.93
N ALA A 114 21.16 -10.34 -4.51
CA ALA A 114 20.31 -9.18 -4.75
C ALA A 114 20.93 -7.94 -4.09
N THR A 115 21.08 -6.86 -4.84
CA THR A 115 21.66 -5.61 -4.34
C THR A 115 20.54 -4.66 -3.88
N PHE A 116 20.61 -4.27 -2.61
CA PHE A 116 19.80 -3.22 -2.00
C PHE A 116 20.67 -1.98 -1.78
N THR A 117 20.08 -0.86 -1.36
CA THR A 117 20.83 0.38 -1.09
C THR A 117 21.93 0.18 -0.06
N GLN A 118 21.70 -0.68 0.93
CA GLN A 118 22.68 -0.94 1.99
C GLN A 118 23.97 -1.59 1.46
N ASP A 119 23.89 -2.32 0.36
CA ASP A 119 25.02 -3.00 -0.29
C ASP A 119 25.84 -2.06 -1.18
N VAL A 120 25.39 -0.82 -1.38
CA VAL A 120 26.14 0.18 -2.16
C VAL A 120 27.34 0.65 -1.34
N HIS A 121 28.51 0.58 -1.98
CA HIS A 121 29.78 1.09 -1.49
C HIS A 121 30.49 1.86 -2.61
N LEU A 122 30.68 3.17 -2.43
CA LEU A 122 31.42 4.01 -3.38
C LEU A 122 32.77 4.43 -2.78
N PRO A 123 33.80 4.68 -3.62
CA PRO A 123 35.07 5.22 -3.15
C PRO A 123 34.88 6.52 -2.36
N GLY A 124 35.46 6.59 -1.17
CA GLY A 124 35.38 7.76 -0.29
C GLY A 124 33.99 8.04 0.32
N MET A 125 33.03 7.14 0.17
CA MET A 125 31.67 7.31 0.70
C MET A 125 31.63 7.40 2.23
N LEU A 126 30.81 8.31 2.74
CA LEU A 126 30.47 8.43 4.16
C LEU A 126 29.08 7.84 4.42
N VAL A 127 28.88 7.26 5.60
CA VAL A 127 27.57 6.88 6.12
C VAL A 127 27.09 7.98 7.06
N ALA A 128 25.84 8.43 6.88
CA ALA A 128 25.21 9.43 7.73
C ALA A 128 24.03 8.82 8.50
N VAL A 129 23.96 9.16 9.79
CA VAL A 129 22.78 8.92 10.65
C VAL A 129 22.38 10.27 11.25
N VAL A 130 21.09 10.57 11.27
CA VAL A 130 20.56 11.88 11.69
C VAL A 130 19.93 11.76 13.08
N ALA A 131 20.18 12.75 13.94
CA ALA A 131 19.37 13.01 15.11
C ALA A 131 18.19 13.91 14.69
N HIS A 132 16.98 13.36 14.72
CA HIS A 132 15.74 14.08 14.41
C HIS A 132 15.11 14.72 15.66
N PRO A 133 14.34 15.80 15.51
CA PRO A 133 13.59 16.37 16.62
C PRO A 133 12.54 15.38 17.16
N PRO A 134 12.24 15.40 18.47
CA PRO A 134 11.27 14.51 19.08
C PRO A 134 9.80 14.84 18.75
N ARG A 135 9.52 16.06 18.25
CA ARG A 135 8.18 16.55 17.91
C ARG A 135 8.13 17.07 16.47
N PHE A 136 7.01 16.85 15.79
CA PHE A 136 6.80 17.41 14.45
C PHE A 136 6.75 18.93 14.49
N GLY A 137 7.49 19.57 13.58
CA GLY A 137 7.58 21.04 13.48
C GLY A 137 8.64 21.68 14.37
N ALA A 138 9.32 20.92 15.24
CA ALA A 138 10.48 21.40 15.97
C ALA A 138 11.71 21.48 15.06
N THR A 139 12.65 22.37 15.40
CA THR A 139 13.89 22.59 14.65
C THR A 139 15.11 22.61 15.57
N VAL A 140 16.32 22.54 14.99
CA VAL A 140 17.56 22.67 15.78
C VAL A 140 17.73 24.13 16.22
N ALA A 141 17.75 24.39 17.52
CA ALA A 141 18.12 25.70 18.07
C ALA A 141 19.64 25.84 18.16
N SER A 142 20.30 24.80 18.69
CA SER A 142 21.75 24.69 18.81
C SER A 142 22.16 23.24 19.06
N PHE A 143 23.43 22.91 18.85
CA PHE A 143 23.98 21.59 19.21
C PHE A 143 25.45 21.69 19.62
N ASP A 144 25.88 20.78 20.48
CA ASP A 144 27.30 20.54 20.81
C ASP A 144 27.72 19.17 20.24
N ALA A 145 28.70 19.21 19.34
CA ALA A 145 29.26 18.05 18.66
C ALA A 145 30.57 17.55 19.28
N THR A 146 31.04 18.12 20.38
CA THR A 146 32.36 17.82 20.96
C THR A 146 32.51 16.34 21.30
N ALA A 147 31.53 15.76 22.02
CA ALA A 147 31.55 14.35 22.38
C ALA A 147 31.43 13.43 21.15
N ALA A 148 30.59 13.82 20.17
CA ALA A 148 30.46 13.09 18.91
C ALA A 148 31.77 13.06 18.12
N LYS A 149 32.45 14.20 17.97
CA LYS A 149 33.73 14.31 17.25
C LYS A 149 34.90 13.64 17.97
N ALA A 150 34.81 13.41 19.28
CA ALA A 150 35.81 12.66 20.03
C ALA A 150 35.77 11.15 19.75
N ILE A 151 34.67 10.63 19.18
CA ILE A 151 34.55 9.21 18.82
C ILE A 151 35.40 8.94 17.57
N ALA A 152 36.39 8.06 17.71
CA ALA A 152 37.27 7.68 16.62
C ALA A 152 36.46 7.15 15.41
N GLY A 153 36.70 7.75 14.24
CA GLY A 153 36.05 7.39 12.98
C GLY A 153 34.83 8.23 12.62
N VAL A 154 34.36 9.11 13.51
CA VAL A 154 33.45 10.20 13.13
C VAL A 154 34.23 11.19 12.26
N ASP A 155 33.73 11.42 11.05
CA ASP A 155 34.33 12.31 10.04
C ASP A 155 33.84 13.74 10.21
N ASP A 156 32.53 13.91 10.40
CA ASP A 156 31.91 15.24 10.46
C ASP A 156 30.58 15.23 11.21
N VAL A 157 30.14 16.41 11.63
CA VAL A 157 28.83 16.65 12.23
C VAL A 157 28.28 17.96 11.66
N VAL A 158 27.14 17.88 10.97
CA VAL A 158 26.55 19.03 10.26
C VAL A 158 25.07 19.18 10.60
N ALA A 159 24.61 20.42 10.73
CA ALA A 159 23.19 20.71 10.83
C ALA A 159 22.55 20.70 9.44
N ILE A 160 21.34 20.14 9.36
CA ILE A 160 20.46 20.14 8.19
C ILE A 160 19.05 20.57 8.62
N PRO A 161 18.14 20.92 7.70
CA PRO A 161 16.79 21.34 8.09
C PRO A 161 16.04 20.32 8.96
N GLN A 162 16.31 19.03 8.78
CA GLN A 162 15.65 17.92 9.48
C GLN A 162 16.27 17.59 10.85
N GLY A 163 17.44 18.13 11.19
CA GLY A 163 18.15 17.74 12.40
C GLY A 163 19.67 17.91 12.32
N VAL A 164 20.40 17.05 13.04
CA VAL A 164 21.88 17.05 13.05
C VAL A 164 22.38 15.71 12.52
N ALA A 165 23.10 15.74 11.39
CA ALA A 165 23.67 14.56 10.76
C ALA A 165 25.09 14.29 11.29
N VAL A 166 25.36 13.05 11.68
CA VAL A 166 26.71 12.57 12.00
C VAL A 166 27.20 11.66 10.89
N LEU A 167 28.38 11.97 10.36
CA LEU A 167 29.00 11.25 9.25
C LEU A 167 30.20 10.45 9.74
N ALA A 168 30.30 9.20 9.30
CA ALA A 168 31.42 8.30 9.59
C ALA A 168 31.67 7.35 8.40
N ARG A 169 32.64 6.44 8.53
CA ARG A 169 32.91 5.41 7.50
C ARG A 169 31.95 4.22 7.53
N ASP A 170 31.21 4.07 8.62
CA ASP A 170 30.28 2.97 8.84
C ASP A 170 29.10 3.40 9.72
N THR A 171 28.00 2.65 9.64
CA THR A 171 26.74 2.95 10.35
C THR A 171 26.89 2.93 11.86
N TRP A 172 27.72 2.03 12.41
CA TRP A 172 27.85 1.88 13.86
C TRP A 172 28.57 3.06 14.48
N THR A 173 29.65 3.52 13.86
CA THR A 173 30.40 4.70 14.28
C THR A 173 29.55 5.97 14.15
N ALA A 174 28.83 6.14 13.04
CA ALA A 174 27.89 7.26 12.86
C ALA A 174 26.80 7.27 13.94
N LYS A 175 26.22 6.10 14.26
CA LYS A 175 25.23 5.95 15.34
C LYS A 175 25.81 6.35 16.70
N LYS A 176 26.98 5.83 17.09
CA LYS A 176 27.61 6.22 18.37
C LYS A 176 27.84 7.73 18.45
N GLY A 177 28.32 8.32 17.35
CA GLY A 177 28.51 9.76 17.23
C GLY A 177 27.21 10.52 17.45
N ARG A 178 26.13 10.11 16.78
CA ARG A 178 24.79 10.68 16.96
C ARG A 178 24.29 10.58 18.39
N ASP A 179 24.42 9.40 19.00
CA ASP A 179 23.93 9.14 20.36
C ASP A 179 24.73 9.95 21.42
N ALA A 180 25.92 10.46 21.07
CA ALA A 180 26.73 11.35 21.91
C ALA A 180 26.46 12.85 21.67
N LEU A 181 25.58 13.22 20.73
CA LEU A 181 25.23 14.62 20.49
C LEU A 181 24.41 15.19 21.64
N ALA A 182 24.71 16.44 22.02
CA ALA A 182 23.80 17.25 22.81
C ALA A 182 23.10 18.25 21.87
N VAL A 183 21.79 18.07 21.65
CA VAL A 183 20.98 18.93 20.78
C VAL A 183 19.94 19.67 21.60
N THR A 184 19.84 20.99 21.41
CA THR A 184 18.74 21.80 21.93
C THR A 184 17.76 22.05 20.80
N TRP A 185 16.51 21.63 20.99
CA TRP A 185 15.42 21.78 20.03
C TRP A 185 14.63 23.07 20.30
N ASP A 186 14.23 23.77 19.24
CA ASP A 186 13.24 24.83 19.28
C ASP A 186 11.85 24.23 19.01
N ASP A 187 11.07 24.13 20.08
CA ASP A 187 9.70 23.60 20.05
C ASP A 187 8.63 24.69 19.91
N SER A 188 8.99 25.95 19.66
CA SER A 188 8.03 27.08 19.63
C SER A 188 6.91 26.90 18.60
N LYS A 189 7.17 26.14 17.53
CA LYS A 189 6.21 25.77 16.47
C LYS A 189 5.87 24.28 16.45
N ALA A 190 6.35 23.52 17.43
CA ALA A 190 6.15 22.08 17.47
C ALA A 190 4.70 21.73 17.81
N TYR A 191 4.18 20.70 17.16
CA TYR A 191 2.87 20.17 17.46
C TYR A 191 2.87 19.43 18.80
N ARG A 192 1.81 19.63 19.60
CA ARG A 192 1.72 19.12 20.98
C ARG A 192 0.49 18.28 21.30
N LYS A 193 -0.47 18.15 20.37
CA LYS A 193 -1.65 17.32 20.67
C LYS A 193 -1.25 15.85 20.73
N GLY A 194 -1.79 15.14 21.73
CA GLY A 194 -1.73 13.68 21.80
C GLY A 194 -2.84 13.03 20.95
N SER A 195 -2.70 11.72 20.69
CA SER A 195 -3.66 10.96 19.87
C SER A 195 -5.10 11.05 20.40
N ASP A 196 -5.30 11.00 21.71
CA ASP A 196 -6.64 11.09 22.32
C ASP A 196 -7.30 12.45 22.07
N GLN A 197 -6.52 13.54 22.06
CA GLN A 197 -7.01 14.88 21.77
C GLN A 197 -7.37 15.03 20.28
N ILE A 198 -6.52 14.51 19.38
CA ILE A 198 -6.81 14.48 17.93
C ILE A 198 -8.12 13.73 17.67
N LEU A 199 -8.29 12.56 18.29
CA LEU A 199 -9.48 11.74 18.08
C LEU A 199 -10.74 12.39 18.66
N ALA A 200 -10.64 13.07 19.80
CA ALA A 200 -11.73 13.86 20.36
C ALA A 200 -12.18 14.98 19.41
N ASP A 201 -11.22 15.70 18.80
CA ASP A 201 -11.52 16.72 17.79
C ASP A 201 -12.23 16.10 16.57
N TYR A 202 -11.80 14.91 16.14
CA TYR A 202 -12.38 14.24 14.98
C TYR A 202 -13.82 13.77 15.24
N ARG A 203 -14.08 13.23 16.43
CA ARG A 203 -15.44 12.87 16.89
C ARG A 203 -16.35 14.10 16.93
N ALA A 204 -15.85 15.23 17.44
CA ALA A 204 -16.61 16.48 17.48
C ALA A 204 -16.95 16.98 16.07
N LYS A 205 -16.01 16.88 15.11
CA LYS A 205 -16.27 17.22 13.70
C LYS A 205 -17.31 16.30 13.06
N ALA A 206 -17.27 14.99 13.32
CA ALA A 206 -18.24 14.05 12.76
C ALA A 206 -19.69 14.29 13.25
N ALA A 207 -19.87 14.96 14.38
CA ALA A 207 -21.20 15.35 14.86
C ALA A 207 -21.87 16.41 13.95
N THR A 208 -21.10 17.15 13.13
CA THR A 208 -21.61 18.17 12.21
C THR A 208 -21.56 17.70 10.75
N PRO A 209 -22.41 18.25 9.85
CA PRO A 209 -22.35 17.92 8.42
C PRO A 209 -20.98 18.21 7.79
N GLY A 210 -20.49 17.28 6.97
CA GLY A 210 -19.25 17.43 6.20
C GLY A 210 -19.49 17.76 4.73
N LEU A 211 -18.41 17.84 3.93
CA LEU A 211 -18.51 17.99 2.49
C LEU A 211 -19.05 16.70 1.86
N ALA A 212 -19.99 16.82 0.93
CA ALA A 212 -20.65 15.66 0.31
C ALA A 212 -19.74 14.96 -0.70
N ALA A 213 -19.39 13.71 -0.44
CA ALA A 213 -18.68 12.84 -1.38
C ALA A 213 -19.63 11.98 -2.24
N ARG A 214 -20.80 11.63 -1.70
CA ARG A 214 -21.90 10.95 -2.42
C ARG A 214 -23.24 11.35 -1.85
N SER A 215 -24.27 11.44 -2.69
CA SER A 215 -25.65 11.75 -2.29
C SER A 215 -26.64 11.10 -3.24
N ASP A 216 -27.28 10.04 -2.75
CA ASP A 216 -28.37 9.34 -3.42
C ASP A 216 -29.61 9.50 -2.56
N GLY A 217 -30.74 9.92 -3.14
CA GLY A 217 -31.99 10.12 -2.40
C GLY A 217 -31.87 11.12 -1.23
N ASP A 218 -32.70 10.93 -0.20
CA ASP A 218 -32.69 11.72 1.03
C ASP A 218 -32.44 10.82 2.25
N ALA A 219 -31.17 10.68 2.62
CA ALA A 219 -30.74 9.81 3.71
C ALA A 219 -31.26 10.27 5.09
N GLU A 220 -31.39 11.58 5.33
CA GLU A 220 -31.88 12.07 6.63
C GLU A 220 -33.37 11.81 6.78
N ALA A 221 -34.18 12.05 5.75
CA ALA A 221 -35.61 11.73 5.77
C ALA A 221 -35.86 10.21 5.91
N ALA A 222 -35.07 9.38 5.22
CA ALA A 222 -35.16 7.93 5.32
C ALA A 222 -34.77 7.43 6.72
N LEU A 223 -33.71 7.99 7.33
CA LEU A 223 -33.33 7.67 8.72
C LEU A 223 -34.38 8.15 9.73
N GLY A 224 -35.04 9.29 9.47
CA GLY A 224 -36.11 9.82 10.33
C GLY A 224 -37.41 9.00 10.31
N SER A 225 -37.65 8.26 9.23
CA SER A 225 -38.86 7.41 9.06
C SER A 225 -38.59 5.90 9.18
N ALA A 226 -37.34 5.50 9.39
CA ALA A 226 -36.96 4.10 9.56
C ALA A 226 -37.62 3.47 10.80
N ALA A 227 -38.02 2.21 10.69
CA ALA A 227 -38.57 1.44 11.81
C ALA A 227 -37.51 1.19 12.90
N ARG A 228 -36.24 1.06 12.49
CA ARG A 228 -35.11 0.93 13.40
C ARG A 228 -33.90 1.67 12.84
N VAL A 229 -33.22 2.45 13.67
CA VAL A 229 -31.95 3.10 13.33
C VAL A 229 -30.83 2.51 14.17
N LEU A 230 -29.74 2.16 13.52
CA LEU A 230 -28.48 1.76 14.16
C LEU A 230 -27.45 2.87 13.96
N GLU A 231 -26.59 3.05 14.95
CA GLU A 231 -25.47 3.98 14.90
C GLU A 231 -24.20 3.26 15.35
N ALA A 232 -23.09 3.52 14.68
CA ALA A 232 -21.79 2.99 15.03
C ALA A 232 -20.70 4.00 14.69
N SER A 233 -19.63 4.00 15.47
CA SER A 233 -18.45 4.81 15.19
C SER A 233 -17.21 3.95 15.20
N TYR A 234 -16.27 4.22 14.29
CA TYR A 234 -15.03 3.45 14.15
C TYR A 234 -13.80 4.34 14.22
N ASP A 235 -12.84 3.96 15.05
CA ASP A 235 -11.60 4.69 15.28
C ASP A 235 -10.38 3.92 14.78
N PHE A 236 -9.55 4.61 14.00
CA PHE A 236 -8.36 4.05 13.36
C PHE A 236 -7.14 4.89 13.73
N PRO A 237 -6.07 4.28 14.28
CA PRO A 237 -4.89 5.02 14.73
C PRO A 237 -3.98 5.41 13.57
N TYR A 238 -2.91 6.16 13.84
CA TYR A 238 -1.79 6.20 12.88
C TYR A 238 -1.16 4.81 12.75
N LEU A 239 -0.67 4.46 11.55
CA LEU A 239 0.11 3.23 11.32
C LEU A 239 1.42 3.54 10.63
N ALA A 240 2.51 2.94 11.12
CA ALA A 240 3.76 2.88 10.38
C ALA A 240 3.67 1.82 9.27
N HIS A 241 4.42 2.02 8.19
CA HIS A 241 4.55 1.00 7.13
C HIS A 241 5.37 -0.21 7.58
N ALA A 242 6.28 0.00 8.53
CA ALA A 242 7.08 -1.06 9.16
C ALA A 242 7.82 -1.94 8.14
N ALA A 243 8.35 -1.36 7.05
CA ALA A 243 9.18 -2.08 6.08
C ALA A 243 10.39 -2.71 6.77
N MET A 244 10.82 -3.91 6.37
CA MET A 244 11.94 -4.60 7.04
C MET A 244 13.26 -3.84 6.88
N GLU A 245 13.47 -3.25 5.71
CA GLU A 245 14.55 -2.30 5.46
C GLU A 245 14.05 -0.86 5.74
N PRO A 246 14.61 -0.15 6.74
CA PRO A 246 14.31 1.26 6.99
C PRO A 246 14.72 2.16 5.83
N MET A 247 14.23 3.40 5.83
CA MET A 247 14.56 4.37 4.77
C MET A 247 16.07 4.62 4.66
N ASN A 248 16.53 4.69 3.42
CA ASN A 248 17.94 4.82 3.08
C ASN A 248 18.09 5.38 1.67
N CYS A 249 19.21 6.05 1.42
CA CYS A 249 19.52 6.66 0.13
C CYS A 249 21.04 6.84 0.01
N VAL A 250 21.59 6.62 -1.19
CA VAL A 250 22.96 7.04 -1.51
C VAL A 250 22.90 8.16 -2.53
N VAL A 251 23.58 9.28 -2.25
CA VAL A 251 23.71 10.41 -3.18
C VAL A 251 25.18 10.69 -3.44
N ARG A 252 25.55 10.81 -4.72
CA ARG A 252 26.84 11.30 -5.19
C ARG A 252 26.64 12.56 -6.03
N LEU A 253 27.16 13.68 -5.56
CA LEU A 253 27.26 14.91 -6.36
C LEU A 253 28.63 14.97 -7.02
N GLY A 254 28.66 15.09 -8.35
CA GLY A 254 29.88 15.30 -9.14
C GLY A 254 29.85 16.65 -9.85
N ALA A 255 30.94 16.96 -10.56
CA ALA A 255 31.04 18.21 -11.33
C ALA A 255 29.96 18.33 -12.42
N ASP A 256 29.58 17.18 -13.03
CA ASP A 256 28.71 17.15 -14.19
C ASP A 256 27.24 16.79 -13.89
N GLY A 257 26.91 16.45 -12.64
CA GLY A 257 25.57 15.99 -12.26
C GLY A 257 25.48 15.29 -10.90
N CYS A 258 24.31 14.70 -10.64
CA CYS A 258 23.98 13.98 -9.42
C CYS A 258 23.55 12.55 -9.74
N GLU A 259 24.05 11.59 -8.97
CA GLU A 259 23.65 10.18 -9.04
C GLU A 259 23.07 9.73 -7.70
N VAL A 260 22.00 8.96 -7.77
CA VAL A 260 21.27 8.45 -6.61
C VAL A 260 21.04 6.95 -6.73
N TRP A 261 21.22 6.22 -5.63
CA TRP A 261 20.89 4.80 -5.51
C TRP A 261 19.96 4.58 -4.34
N ASN A 262 18.79 3.98 -4.60
CA ASN A 262 17.81 3.61 -3.59
C ASN A 262 16.81 2.58 -4.15
N GLY A 263 16.01 1.99 -3.25
CA GLY A 263 14.81 1.23 -3.61
C GLY A 263 13.68 2.12 -4.14
N GLU A 264 13.89 2.78 -5.27
CA GLU A 264 13.06 3.87 -5.77
C GLU A 264 11.64 3.44 -6.17
N GLN A 265 10.64 4.26 -5.83
CA GLN A 265 9.24 4.03 -6.20
C GLN A 265 8.63 5.21 -6.98
N MET A 266 9.15 6.44 -6.84
CA MET A 266 8.64 7.69 -7.43
C MET A 266 9.73 8.49 -8.17
N HIS A 267 10.53 7.79 -8.98
CA HIS A 267 11.65 8.32 -9.79
C HIS A 267 11.47 9.74 -10.34
N THR A 268 10.37 10.01 -11.06
CA THR A 268 10.21 11.32 -11.71
C THR A 268 10.11 12.45 -10.69
N GLY A 269 9.36 12.27 -9.60
CA GLY A 269 9.23 13.30 -8.55
C GLY A 269 10.58 13.57 -7.89
N ASP A 270 11.25 12.51 -7.47
CA ASP A 270 12.54 12.59 -6.77
C ASP A 270 13.63 13.18 -7.67
N GLN A 271 13.63 12.86 -8.97
CA GLN A 271 14.55 13.45 -9.94
C GLN A 271 14.42 14.98 -10.02
N PHE A 272 13.19 15.50 -10.11
CA PHE A 272 12.94 16.94 -10.14
C PHE A 272 13.31 17.61 -8.81
N ALA A 273 12.99 16.97 -7.68
CA ALA A 273 13.29 17.49 -6.35
C ALA A 273 14.81 17.60 -6.10
N LEU A 274 15.57 16.57 -6.50
CA LEU A 274 17.03 16.55 -6.45
C LEU A 274 17.64 17.61 -7.39
N ALA A 275 17.13 17.72 -8.61
CA ALA A 275 17.58 18.71 -9.58
C ALA A 275 17.43 20.13 -9.03
N ALA A 276 16.27 20.45 -8.46
CA ALA A 276 16.02 21.73 -7.79
C ALA A 276 16.95 21.96 -6.59
N THR A 277 17.19 20.94 -5.76
CA THR A 277 18.03 21.04 -4.56
C THR A 277 19.49 21.40 -4.86
N PHE A 278 20.02 20.86 -5.96
CA PHE A 278 21.40 21.08 -6.41
C PHE A 278 21.53 22.16 -7.49
N GLY A 279 20.43 22.77 -7.96
CA GLY A 279 20.46 23.75 -9.05
C GLY A 279 20.88 23.15 -10.39
N LEU A 280 20.55 21.88 -10.64
CA LEU A 280 20.86 21.14 -11.86
C LEU A 280 19.63 21.06 -12.76
N PRO A 281 19.81 20.92 -14.09
CA PRO A 281 18.71 20.51 -14.94
C PRO A 281 18.40 19.01 -14.74
N PRO A 282 17.14 18.54 -14.87
CA PRO A 282 16.73 17.18 -14.53
C PRO A 282 17.51 16.08 -15.24
N GLU A 283 17.94 16.30 -16.49
CA GLU A 283 18.74 15.35 -17.27
C GLU A 283 20.15 15.10 -16.70
N LYS A 284 20.61 15.95 -15.77
CA LYS A 284 21.86 15.77 -15.03
C LYS A 284 21.68 15.01 -13.71
N VAL A 285 20.47 14.53 -13.43
CA VAL A 285 20.17 13.66 -12.28
C VAL A 285 19.88 12.25 -12.78
N THR A 286 20.68 11.28 -12.34
CA THR A 286 20.51 9.86 -12.65
C THR A 286 20.10 9.10 -11.40
N ILE A 287 18.98 8.38 -11.47
CA ILE A 287 18.52 7.50 -10.40
C ILE A 287 18.73 6.04 -10.82
N HIS A 288 19.53 5.33 -10.03
CA HIS A 288 19.83 3.92 -10.14
C HIS A 288 18.89 3.14 -9.21
N MET A 289 17.78 2.65 -9.76
CA MET A 289 16.81 1.85 -9.02
C MET A 289 17.41 0.52 -8.58
N LEU A 290 17.36 0.25 -7.27
CA LEU A 290 17.77 -1.01 -6.66
C LEU A 290 16.56 -1.79 -6.12
N TYR A 291 16.80 -2.99 -5.60
CA TYR A 291 15.78 -3.68 -4.81
C TYR A 291 15.48 -2.92 -3.52
N ALA A 292 14.23 -3.06 -3.04
CA ALA A 292 13.77 -2.51 -1.77
C ALA A 292 13.38 -3.65 -0.81
N GLY A 293 13.80 -3.59 0.45
CA GLY A 293 13.40 -4.50 1.52
C GLY A 293 12.01 -4.19 2.09
N GLY A 294 11.06 -3.88 1.21
CA GLY A 294 9.72 -3.39 1.52
C GLY A 294 9.55 -1.89 1.25
N SER A 295 8.29 -1.49 1.08
CA SER A 295 7.88 -0.09 0.99
C SER A 295 6.49 0.05 1.59
N PHE A 296 5.54 -0.75 1.10
CA PHE A 296 4.13 -0.69 1.49
C PHE A 296 3.50 0.71 1.31
N GLY A 297 4.10 1.56 0.47
CA GLY A 297 3.73 2.95 0.27
C GLY A 297 4.82 3.94 0.70
N ARG A 298 5.65 3.58 1.69
CA ARG A 298 6.62 4.47 2.35
C ARG A 298 7.63 5.12 1.41
N ARG A 299 8.13 4.37 0.42
CA ARG A 299 9.17 4.81 -0.52
C ARG A 299 8.64 5.64 -1.68
N ALA A 300 7.34 5.59 -1.94
CA ALA A 300 6.69 6.56 -2.81
C ALA A 300 6.36 7.78 -1.96
N CYS A 301 7.34 8.57 -1.53
CA CYS A 301 7.06 9.75 -0.75
C CYS A 301 6.61 10.88 -1.68
N LYS A 302 5.52 11.59 -1.34
CA LYS A 302 5.08 12.76 -2.11
C LYS A 302 6.02 13.97 -1.97
N ASP A 303 6.81 14.00 -0.89
CA ASP A 303 7.69 15.10 -0.49
C ASP A 303 9.18 14.77 -0.72
N SER A 304 9.49 13.60 -1.29
CA SER A 304 10.86 13.12 -1.51
C SER A 304 11.73 13.12 -0.23
N ASP A 305 11.12 12.93 0.93
CA ASP A 305 11.67 13.18 2.27
C ASP A 305 13.10 12.65 2.50
N TYR A 306 13.30 11.33 2.54
CA TYR A 306 14.60 10.74 2.86
C TYR A 306 15.63 10.95 1.75
N VAL A 307 15.17 11.16 0.51
CA VAL A 307 16.03 11.45 -0.64
C VAL A 307 16.58 12.87 -0.53
N LEU A 308 15.72 13.85 -0.24
CA LEU A 308 16.11 15.24 -0.02
C LEU A 308 16.94 15.41 1.24
N GLU A 309 16.64 14.67 2.32
CA GLU A 309 17.48 14.69 3.51
C GLU A 309 18.92 14.28 3.20
N CYS A 310 19.11 13.16 2.47
CA CYS A 310 20.45 12.74 2.03
C CYS A 310 21.12 13.81 1.14
N ALA A 311 20.35 14.45 0.26
CA ALA A 311 20.85 15.52 -0.60
C ALA A 311 21.28 16.76 0.21
N GLN A 312 20.55 17.14 1.25
CA GLN A 312 20.93 18.25 2.15
C GLN A 312 22.20 17.93 2.92
N ILE A 313 22.42 16.68 3.34
CA ILE A 313 23.68 16.28 3.98
C ILE A 313 24.86 16.43 3.01
N VAL A 314 24.71 15.94 1.76
CA VAL A 314 25.73 16.11 0.71
C VAL A 314 26.04 17.59 0.48
N LYS A 315 25.00 18.44 0.43
CA LYS A 315 25.16 19.88 0.27
C LYS A 315 25.87 20.52 1.47
N ALA A 316 25.53 20.12 2.70
CA ALA A 316 26.11 20.66 3.93
C ALA A 316 27.62 20.38 4.05
N ILE A 317 28.10 19.25 3.51
CA ILE A 317 29.54 18.94 3.44
C ILE A 317 30.21 19.47 2.16
N GLY A 318 29.52 20.32 1.38
CA GLY A 318 30.05 20.91 0.15
C GLY A 318 30.25 19.93 -1.00
N GLY A 319 29.52 18.80 -1.02
CA GLY A 319 29.61 17.79 -2.07
C GLY A 319 30.93 16.99 -2.07
N ARG A 320 31.74 17.10 -1.02
CA ARG A 320 33.11 16.54 -0.99
C ARG A 320 33.18 15.01 -1.01
N ALA A 321 32.09 14.32 -0.70
CA ALA A 321 32.02 12.87 -0.65
C ALA A 321 30.61 12.36 -1.01
N PRO A 322 30.48 11.16 -1.59
CA PRO A 322 29.21 10.45 -1.63
C PRO A 322 28.71 10.17 -0.22
N VAL A 323 27.40 10.25 0.00
CA VAL A 323 26.79 9.98 1.31
C VAL A 323 25.76 8.87 1.18
N LYS A 324 25.83 7.87 2.07
CA LYS A 324 24.78 6.90 2.33
C LYS A 324 24.04 7.29 3.61
N LEU A 325 22.84 7.84 3.47
CA LEU A 325 21.92 8.04 4.58
C LEU A 325 21.32 6.70 5.00
N VAL A 326 21.36 6.43 6.30
CA VAL A 326 20.70 5.27 6.92
C VAL A 326 19.83 5.77 8.05
N TRP A 327 18.51 5.61 7.91
CA TRP A 327 17.62 5.71 9.07
C TRP A 327 17.75 4.43 9.89
N LEU A 328 17.82 4.57 11.20
CA LEU A 328 17.58 3.44 12.08
C LEU A 328 16.09 3.14 12.13
N ARG A 329 15.73 2.00 12.72
CA ARG A 329 14.33 1.61 12.89
C ARG A 329 13.56 2.66 13.71
N GLU A 330 14.20 3.14 14.76
CA GLU A 330 13.68 4.15 15.68
C GLU A 330 13.37 5.46 14.96
N ASP A 331 14.22 5.84 13.99
CA ASP A 331 14.03 7.05 13.19
C ASP A 331 12.87 6.85 12.20
N ASP A 332 12.80 5.70 11.51
CA ASP A 332 11.72 5.37 10.56
C ASP A 332 10.34 5.29 11.23
N MET A 333 10.28 4.90 12.50
CA MET A 333 9.03 4.86 13.27
C MET A 333 8.66 6.19 13.92
N LYS A 334 9.61 7.02 14.36
CA LYS A 334 9.32 8.29 15.07
C LYS A 334 9.27 9.51 14.15
N ALA A 335 10.17 9.60 13.18
CA ALA A 335 10.28 10.70 12.24
C ALA A 335 9.62 10.40 10.88
N GLY A 336 8.96 9.24 10.76
CA GLY A 336 8.38 8.75 9.52
C GLY A 336 7.04 9.38 9.13
N TYR A 337 6.53 8.88 8.02
CA TYR A 337 5.17 9.14 7.54
C TYR A 337 4.24 8.01 7.94
N TYR A 338 3.01 8.34 8.30
CA TYR A 338 2.04 7.36 8.76
C TYR A 338 0.84 7.22 7.82
N ARG A 339 0.19 6.06 7.85
CA ARG A 339 -1.23 6.01 7.48
C ARG A 339 -1.97 7.00 8.41
N PRO A 340 -2.79 7.93 7.88
CA PRO A 340 -3.53 8.87 8.71
C PRO A 340 -4.44 8.18 9.73
N MET A 341 -4.58 8.81 10.90
CA MET A 341 -5.67 8.53 11.85
C MET A 341 -7.00 8.91 11.21
N PHE A 342 -8.04 8.10 11.43
CA PHE A 342 -9.38 8.33 10.91
C PHE A 342 -10.45 8.04 11.97
N HIS A 343 -11.50 8.85 11.96
CA HIS A 343 -12.75 8.59 12.68
C HIS A 343 -13.91 8.47 11.69
N HIS A 344 -14.77 7.48 11.90
CA HIS A 344 -15.95 7.22 11.10
C HIS A 344 -17.17 7.25 12.00
N ALA A 345 -18.25 7.89 11.57
CA ALA A 345 -19.56 7.84 12.22
C ALA A 345 -20.63 7.41 11.19
N LEU A 346 -21.34 6.33 11.48
CA LEU A 346 -22.33 5.72 10.60
C LEU A 346 -23.70 5.68 11.25
N ARG A 347 -24.73 5.88 10.43
CA ARG A 347 -26.14 5.61 10.76
C ARG A 347 -26.78 4.81 9.64
N GLY A 348 -27.57 3.82 10.01
CA GLY A 348 -28.25 2.94 9.07
C GLY A 348 -29.70 2.72 9.52
N GLY A 349 -30.64 2.89 8.59
CA GLY A 349 -32.06 2.72 8.83
C GLY A 349 -32.56 1.42 8.24
N LEU A 350 -33.36 0.68 9.01
CA LEU A 350 -34.09 -0.51 8.58
C LEU A 350 -35.59 -0.22 8.57
N ASP A 351 -36.30 -0.70 7.55
CA ASP A 351 -37.77 -0.77 7.57
C ASP A 351 -38.27 -1.95 8.41
N ALA A 352 -39.59 -2.13 8.46
CA ALA A 352 -40.24 -3.20 9.22
C ALA A 352 -39.92 -4.62 8.67
N ASP A 353 -39.54 -4.72 7.40
CA ASP A 353 -39.17 -5.98 6.73
C ASP A 353 -37.66 -6.26 6.83
N GLY A 354 -36.90 -5.37 7.47
CA GLY A 354 -35.45 -5.49 7.63
C GLY A 354 -34.65 -5.09 6.39
N ASN A 355 -35.21 -4.32 5.46
CA ASN A 355 -34.47 -3.75 4.34
C ASN A 355 -33.75 -2.46 4.77
N ILE A 356 -32.57 -2.22 4.22
CA ILE A 356 -31.81 -1.00 4.47
C ILE A 356 -32.43 0.13 3.64
N VAL A 357 -33.07 1.10 4.31
CA VAL A 357 -33.74 2.23 3.66
C VAL A 357 -32.90 3.50 3.65
N GLY A 358 -31.93 3.63 4.56
CA GLY A 358 -31.10 4.82 4.69
C GLY A 358 -29.70 4.52 5.21
N TRP A 359 -28.71 5.23 4.71
CA TRP A 359 -27.31 5.13 5.12
C TRP A 359 -26.66 6.50 5.15
N ARG A 360 -26.05 6.86 6.28
CA ARG A 360 -25.22 8.06 6.41
C ARG A 360 -23.87 7.70 6.97
N HIS A 361 -22.82 8.19 6.34
CA HIS A 361 -21.44 7.95 6.75
C HIS A 361 -20.64 9.24 6.72
N ARG A 362 -20.10 9.64 7.88
CA ARG A 362 -19.17 10.77 8.02
C ARG A 362 -17.78 10.25 8.32
N LEU A 363 -16.80 10.73 7.55
CA LEU A 363 -15.39 10.42 7.71
C LEU A 363 -14.65 11.69 8.14
N VAL A 364 -13.69 11.54 9.05
CA VAL A 364 -12.80 12.62 9.48
C VAL A 364 -11.38 12.10 9.51
N GLY A 365 -10.49 12.71 8.72
CA GLY A 365 -9.08 12.32 8.66
C GLY A 365 -8.26 13.22 7.74
N GLN A 366 -6.93 13.21 7.93
CA GLN A 366 -6.01 14.00 7.11
C GLN A 366 -6.00 13.52 5.66
N SER A 367 -5.92 14.46 4.71
CA SER A 367 -5.71 14.12 3.31
C SER A 367 -4.26 13.73 3.06
N ILE A 368 -4.07 12.63 2.34
CA ILE A 368 -2.74 12.24 1.85
C ILE A 368 -2.43 12.90 0.49
N LEU A 369 -3.45 13.35 -0.25
CA LEU A 369 -3.31 13.92 -1.58
C LEU A 369 -3.10 15.43 -1.60
N MET A 370 -3.63 16.18 -0.62
CA MET A 370 -3.36 17.61 -0.51
C MET A 370 -1.84 17.86 -0.39
N GLY A 371 -1.33 18.81 -1.17
CA GLY A 371 0.08 19.11 -1.35
C GLY A 371 0.84 18.15 -2.28
N SER A 372 0.21 17.07 -2.76
CA SER A 372 0.87 16.10 -3.65
C SER A 372 0.75 16.48 -5.13
N PRO A 373 1.62 15.93 -6.01
CA PRO A 373 1.45 16.05 -7.46
C PRO A 373 0.10 15.54 -8.01
N PHE A 374 -0.63 14.72 -7.24
CA PHE A 374 -1.91 14.15 -7.63
C PHE A 374 -3.12 14.99 -7.19
N GLU A 375 -2.93 16.04 -6.38
CA GLU A 375 -4.01 16.85 -5.80
C GLU A 375 -5.01 17.31 -6.85
N LYS A 376 -4.54 17.95 -7.92
CA LYS A 376 -5.42 18.50 -8.97
C LYS A 376 -6.28 17.45 -9.68
N MET A 377 -5.84 16.20 -9.71
CA MET A 377 -6.54 15.12 -10.40
C MET A 377 -7.58 14.42 -9.51
N LEU A 378 -7.28 14.30 -8.22
CA LEU A 378 -7.96 13.41 -7.29
C LEU A 378 -8.59 14.11 -6.09
N VAL A 379 -8.31 15.40 -5.86
CA VAL A 379 -9.06 16.25 -4.94
C VAL A 379 -10.03 17.09 -5.77
N LYS A 380 -11.32 16.85 -5.61
CA LYS A 380 -12.39 17.54 -6.37
C LYS A 380 -13.36 18.17 -5.39
N ASP A 381 -13.61 19.46 -5.54
CA ASP A 381 -14.54 20.22 -4.68
C ASP A 381 -14.23 20.08 -3.18
N GLY A 382 -12.94 19.99 -2.84
CA GLY A 382 -12.46 19.79 -1.47
C GLY A 382 -12.52 18.35 -0.96
N ILE A 383 -13.03 17.40 -1.75
CA ILE A 383 -13.06 15.97 -1.42
C ILE A 383 -11.81 15.29 -1.95
N ASP A 384 -10.98 14.79 -1.02
CA ASP A 384 -9.97 13.78 -1.32
C ASP A 384 -10.64 12.44 -1.66
N GLN A 385 -10.64 12.07 -2.94
CA GLN A 385 -11.35 10.88 -3.42
C GLN A 385 -10.79 9.58 -2.86
N VAL A 386 -9.50 9.54 -2.49
CA VAL A 386 -8.92 8.31 -1.89
C VAL A 386 -9.16 8.23 -0.39
N SER A 387 -9.61 9.29 0.28
CA SER A 387 -10.08 9.22 1.68
C SER A 387 -11.46 8.58 1.81
N VAL A 388 -12.27 8.64 0.74
CA VAL A 388 -13.66 8.17 0.74
C VAL A 388 -13.89 6.94 -0.15
N GLU A 389 -12.87 6.45 -0.85
CA GLU A 389 -12.95 5.20 -1.63
C GLU A 389 -13.42 4.04 -0.74
N GLY A 390 -14.22 3.12 -1.28
CA GLY A 390 -14.93 2.09 -0.54
C GLY A 390 -16.24 2.55 0.12
N ALA A 391 -16.28 3.78 0.63
CA ALA A 391 -17.50 4.36 1.23
C ALA A 391 -18.34 5.09 0.18
N ALA A 392 -17.74 6.00 -0.60
CA ALA A 392 -18.42 6.74 -1.65
C ALA A 392 -18.81 5.84 -2.82
N ASN A 393 -18.01 4.85 -3.20
CA ASN A 393 -18.36 3.86 -4.23
C ASN A 393 -18.89 2.55 -3.62
N LEU A 394 -19.57 2.59 -2.47
CA LEU A 394 -20.21 1.42 -1.86
C LEU A 394 -21.14 0.74 -2.89
N PRO A 395 -21.01 -0.58 -3.13
CA PRO A 395 -21.67 -1.25 -4.25
C PRO A 395 -23.11 -1.70 -3.94
N TYR A 396 -23.56 -1.56 -2.69
CA TYR A 396 -24.89 -2.00 -2.29
C TYR A 396 -25.95 -1.01 -2.78
N ALA A 397 -27.03 -1.54 -3.37
CA ALA A 397 -28.18 -0.77 -3.84
C ALA A 397 -29.05 -0.22 -2.69
N ILE A 398 -28.47 0.66 -1.88
CA ILE A 398 -29.16 1.37 -0.79
C ILE A 398 -29.82 2.63 -1.39
N PRO A 399 -31.14 2.81 -1.25
CA PRO A 399 -31.88 3.85 -1.97
C PRO A 399 -31.55 5.27 -1.52
N ASN A 400 -31.25 5.47 -0.23
CA ASN A 400 -30.90 6.76 0.34
C ASN A 400 -29.54 6.68 1.02
N LEU A 401 -28.51 7.23 0.39
CA LEU A 401 -27.13 7.08 0.82
C LEU A 401 -26.39 8.42 0.78
N ARG A 402 -25.80 8.78 1.92
CA ARG A 402 -25.02 10.01 2.09
C ARG A 402 -23.62 9.68 2.64
N VAL A 403 -22.59 10.12 1.95
CA VAL A 403 -21.19 10.06 2.42
C VAL A 403 -20.63 11.47 2.51
N GLU A 404 -20.03 11.80 3.64
CA GLU A 404 -19.48 13.11 3.93
C GLU A 404 -18.05 13.02 4.46
N LEU A 405 -17.21 13.98 4.10
CA LEU A 405 -15.82 14.08 4.51
C LEU A 405 -15.56 15.40 5.23
N HIS A 406 -14.85 15.31 6.35
CA HIS A 406 -14.11 16.42 6.95
C HIS A 406 -12.61 16.16 6.79
N THR A 407 -11.88 17.15 6.29
CA THR A 407 -10.42 17.07 6.09
C THR A 407 -9.73 18.07 7.02
N PRO A 408 -9.25 17.67 8.21
CA PRO A 408 -8.49 18.54 9.09
C PRO A 408 -7.16 18.96 8.45
N THR A 409 -6.86 20.27 8.52
CA THR A 409 -5.62 20.87 7.99
C THR A 409 -4.72 21.44 9.09
N ASP A 410 -5.20 21.44 10.34
CA ASP A 410 -4.52 21.94 11.54
C ASP A 410 -3.68 20.87 12.27
N ASN A 411 -3.50 19.71 11.66
CA ASN A 411 -2.70 18.61 12.17
C ASN A 411 -1.47 18.37 11.26
N PRO A 412 -0.25 18.71 11.71
CA PRO A 412 0.97 18.61 10.91
C PRO A 412 1.68 17.26 11.03
N VAL A 413 1.10 16.26 11.71
CA VAL A 413 1.66 14.89 11.72
C VAL A 413 1.79 14.40 10.27
N PRO A 414 2.98 13.97 9.80
CA PRO A 414 3.19 13.57 8.42
C PRO A 414 2.38 12.32 8.05
N VAL A 415 1.61 12.41 6.97
CA VAL A 415 0.78 11.30 6.48
C VAL A 415 1.07 10.95 5.04
N LEU A 416 1.05 9.65 4.75
CA LEU A 416 1.31 9.09 3.42
C LEU A 416 0.35 7.95 3.16
N TRP A 417 0.19 7.60 1.88
CA TRP A 417 -0.44 6.33 1.53
C TRP A 417 0.30 5.17 2.23
N TRP A 418 -0.50 4.30 2.83
CA TRP A 418 -0.12 3.00 3.35
C TRP A 418 -0.89 1.97 2.54
N ARG A 419 -0.34 0.78 2.34
CA ARG A 419 -0.88 -0.23 1.40
C ARG A 419 -2.40 -0.35 1.52
N SER A 420 -3.09 -0.09 0.41
CA SER A 420 -4.56 -0.05 0.27
C SER A 420 -5.25 1.26 0.65
N VAL A 421 -4.47 2.30 0.94
CA VAL A 421 -4.90 3.71 1.00
C VAL A 421 -6.16 3.89 1.87
N GLY A 422 -7.24 4.45 1.35
CA GLY A 422 -8.46 4.70 2.13
C GLY A 422 -9.27 3.44 2.39
N SER A 423 -9.15 2.46 1.50
CA SER A 423 -9.77 1.14 1.67
C SER A 423 -9.37 0.43 2.97
N THR A 424 -8.27 0.85 3.62
CA THR A 424 -7.81 0.30 4.90
C THR A 424 -8.73 0.62 6.08
N HIS A 425 -9.48 1.72 6.03
CA HIS A 425 -10.39 2.15 7.09
C HIS A 425 -11.85 2.15 6.63
N THR A 426 -12.12 2.47 5.36
CA THR A 426 -13.48 2.45 4.82
C THR A 426 -14.05 1.05 4.79
N ALA A 427 -13.32 0.06 4.27
CA ALA A 427 -13.78 -1.33 4.20
C ALA A 427 -14.15 -1.89 5.58
N VAL A 428 -13.34 -1.59 6.61
CA VAL A 428 -13.65 -1.97 7.99
C VAL A 428 -14.98 -1.38 8.39
N SER A 429 -15.11 -0.04 8.35
CA SER A 429 -16.30 0.66 8.83
C SER A 429 -17.59 0.28 8.07
N THR A 430 -17.52 0.08 6.76
CA THR A 430 -18.71 -0.24 5.94
C THR A 430 -19.11 -1.70 6.11
N GLU A 431 -18.16 -2.64 6.05
CA GLU A 431 -18.48 -4.07 6.07
C GLU A 431 -18.82 -4.60 7.47
N THR A 432 -18.29 -4.02 8.55
CA THR A 432 -18.72 -4.38 9.90
C THR A 432 -20.09 -3.79 10.21
N PHE A 433 -20.34 -2.53 9.83
CA PHE A 433 -21.63 -1.90 10.07
C PHE A 433 -22.75 -2.55 9.26
N PHE A 434 -22.46 -2.99 8.04
CA PHE A 434 -23.39 -3.80 7.25
C PHE A 434 -23.78 -5.09 7.99
N ASP A 435 -22.83 -5.78 8.62
CA ASP A 435 -23.09 -6.99 9.41
C ASP A 435 -23.90 -6.71 10.69
N GLU A 436 -23.80 -5.51 11.26
CA GLU A 436 -24.66 -5.05 12.35
C GLU A 436 -26.10 -4.84 11.88
N LEU A 437 -26.30 -4.23 10.71
CA LEU A 437 -27.61 -4.09 10.09
C LEU A 437 -28.23 -5.46 9.74
N ALA A 438 -27.44 -6.37 9.16
CA ALA A 438 -27.89 -7.73 8.86
C ALA A 438 -28.35 -8.47 10.13
N ALA A 439 -27.55 -8.41 11.20
CA ALA A 439 -27.91 -9.00 12.49
C ALA A 439 -29.16 -8.36 13.10
N ALA A 440 -29.31 -7.04 13.01
CA ALA A 440 -30.47 -6.32 13.50
C ALA A 440 -31.76 -6.62 12.71
N ALA A 441 -31.63 -6.93 11.43
CA ALA A 441 -32.71 -7.40 10.57
C ALA A 441 -33.00 -8.91 10.73
N GLY A 442 -32.17 -9.66 11.45
CA GLY A 442 -32.28 -11.12 11.55
C GLY A 442 -32.00 -11.84 10.21
N ARG A 443 -31.22 -11.21 9.32
CA ARG A 443 -30.91 -11.72 7.98
C ARG A 443 -29.48 -12.23 7.90
N ASP A 444 -29.26 -13.26 7.09
CA ASP A 444 -27.92 -13.72 6.79
C ASP A 444 -27.11 -12.61 6.06
N PRO A 445 -25.90 -12.29 6.52
CA PRO A 445 -25.12 -11.19 5.96
C PRO A 445 -24.62 -11.43 4.53
N VAL A 446 -24.49 -12.69 4.08
CA VAL A 446 -24.14 -13.01 2.69
C VAL A 446 -25.35 -12.82 1.79
N GLU A 447 -26.50 -13.35 2.19
CA GLU A 447 -27.76 -13.21 1.45
C GLU A 447 -28.17 -11.75 1.30
N LEU A 448 -28.09 -10.96 2.38
CA LEU A 448 -28.41 -9.53 2.34
C LEU A 448 -27.48 -8.77 1.38
N ARG A 449 -26.16 -8.99 1.44
CA ARG A 449 -25.21 -8.39 0.48
C ARG A 449 -25.55 -8.77 -0.95
N LEU A 450 -25.76 -10.06 -1.22
CA LEU A 450 -26.08 -10.54 -2.57
C LEU A 450 -27.36 -9.91 -3.13
N SER A 451 -28.38 -9.71 -2.28
CA SER A 451 -29.63 -9.05 -2.68
C SER A 451 -29.47 -7.57 -3.08
N LEU A 452 -28.34 -6.95 -2.75
CA LEU A 452 -28.03 -5.55 -3.05
C LEU A 452 -26.93 -5.40 -4.12
N LEU A 453 -26.46 -6.49 -4.72
CA LEU A 453 -25.30 -6.52 -5.63
C LEU A 453 -25.66 -6.87 -7.09
N ASP A 454 -26.92 -6.76 -7.49
CA ASP A 454 -27.37 -7.13 -8.85
C ASP A 454 -26.59 -6.38 -9.95
N ALA A 455 -26.29 -5.09 -9.74
CA ALA A 455 -25.50 -4.27 -10.65
C ALA A 455 -23.97 -4.54 -10.58
N HIS A 456 -23.52 -5.39 -9.65
CA HIS A 456 -22.11 -5.61 -9.33
C HIS A 456 -21.75 -7.11 -9.36
N PRO A 457 -21.84 -7.77 -10.53
CA PRO A 457 -21.68 -9.22 -10.65
C PRO A 457 -20.29 -9.73 -10.21
N ARG A 458 -19.22 -8.92 -10.33
CA ARG A 458 -17.87 -9.30 -9.86
C ARG A 458 -17.76 -9.32 -8.34
N HIS A 459 -18.38 -8.36 -7.64
CA HIS A 459 -18.54 -8.41 -6.17
C HIS A 459 -19.30 -9.66 -5.76
N ALA A 460 -20.46 -9.90 -6.39
CA ALA A 460 -21.28 -11.07 -6.09
C ALA A 460 -20.55 -12.39 -6.37
N ALA A 461 -19.73 -12.46 -7.42
CA ALA A 461 -18.95 -13.64 -7.77
C ALA A 461 -17.89 -13.98 -6.72
N VAL A 462 -17.09 -12.99 -6.28
CA VAL A 462 -16.09 -13.23 -5.22
C VAL A 462 -16.76 -13.55 -3.89
N LEU A 463 -17.86 -12.88 -3.55
CA LEU A 463 -18.62 -13.13 -2.33
C LEU A 463 -19.16 -14.56 -2.28
N ARG A 464 -19.80 -15.03 -3.37
CA ARG A 464 -20.28 -16.41 -3.48
C ARG A 464 -19.15 -17.43 -3.39
N LEU A 465 -18.03 -17.18 -4.08
CA LEU A 465 -16.90 -18.11 -4.08
C LEU A 465 -16.24 -18.20 -2.69
N ALA A 466 -16.07 -17.07 -1.99
CA ALA A 466 -15.53 -17.06 -0.64
C ALA A 466 -16.48 -17.75 0.35
N ALA A 467 -17.79 -17.51 0.24
CA ALA A 467 -18.80 -18.16 1.08
C ALA A 467 -18.82 -19.69 0.85
N ASP A 468 -18.81 -20.16 -0.39
CA ASP A 468 -18.74 -21.57 -0.76
C ASP A 468 -17.48 -22.24 -0.19
N LYS A 469 -16.30 -21.70 -0.51
CA LYS A 469 -15.02 -22.28 -0.08
C LYS A 469 -14.75 -22.13 1.41
N GLY A 470 -15.33 -21.11 2.03
CA GLY A 470 -15.34 -20.88 3.47
C GLY A 470 -16.30 -21.78 4.24
N GLY A 471 -17.17 -22.55 3.54
CA GLY A 471 -18.19 -23.39 4.17
C GLY A 471 -19.27 -22.58 4.89
N TRP A 472 -19.60 -21.40 4.38
CA TRP A 472 -20.68 -20.57 4.93
C TRP A 472 -22.00 -21.37 5.02
N GLY A 473 -22.77 -21.15 6.09
CA GLY A 473 -23.96 -21.95 6.40
C GLY A 473 -23.67 -23.31 7.07
N THR A 474 -22.41 -23.78 7.12
CA THR A 474 -22.04 -24.98 7.89
C THR A 474 -21.56 -24.62 9.29
N PRO A 475 -22.13 -25.20 10.37
CA PRO A 475 -21.68 -24.93 11.73
C PRO A 475 -20.19 -25.24 11.94
N LEU A 476 -19.51 -24.39 12.71
CA LEU A 476 -18.14 -24.66 13.13
C LEU A 476 -18.09 -25.80 14.15
N ALA A 477 -17.15 -26.74 13.96
CA ALA A 477 -16.92 -27.80 14.93
C ALA A 477 -16.55 -27.18 16.30
N PRO A 478 -17.21 -27.61 17.40
CA PRO A 478 -16.93 -27.10 18.73
C PRO A 478 -15.52 -27.48 19.17
N ARG A 479 -14.88 -26.59 19.94
CA ARG A 479 -13.60 -26.85 20.61
C ARG A 479 -13.75 -26.51 22.09
N ALA A 480 -13.42 -27.46 22.97
CA ALA A 480 -13.61 -27.30 24.40
C ALA A 480 -12.90 -26.03 24.92
N GLY A 481 -13.61 -25.22 25.71
CA GLY A 481 -13.09 -23.97 26.29
C GLY A 481 -12.96 -22.80 25.32
N LEU A 482 -13.37 -22.94 24.05
CA LEU A 482 -13.26 -21.90 23.03
C LEU A 482 -14.63 -21.56 22.43
N ARG A 483 -14.93 -20.26 22.38
CA ARG A 483 -16.01 -19.71 21.56
C ARG A 483 -15.48 -19.57 20.13
N ARG A 484 -16.25 -19.99 19.14
CA ARG A 484 -15.83 -19.95 17.73
C ARG A 484 -16.84 -19.21 16.88
N GLY A 485 -16.35 -18.50 15.87
CA GLY A 485 -17.19 -17.73 14.97
C GLY A 485 -16.60 -17.64 13.59
N ARG A 486 -17.48 -17.41 12.61
CA ARG A 486 -17.13 -17.19 11.21
C ARG A 486 -17.71 -15.85 10.78
N GLY A 487 -16.92 -15.05 10.08
CA GLY A 487 -17.31 -13.75 9.56
C GLY A 487 -16.84 -13.60 8.12
N ILE A 488 -17.49 -12.68 7.39
CA ILE A 488 -17.23 -12.46 5.98
C ILE A 488 -17.26 -10.96 5.68
N ALA A 489 -16.49 -10.55 4.68
CA ALA A 489 -16.52 -9.22 4.10
C ALA A 489 -16.14 -9.28 2.61
N VAL A 490 -16.62 -8.31 1.83
CA VAL A 490 -16.29 -8.13 0.42
C VAL A 490 -15.95 -6.67 0.14
N HIS A 491 -14.91 -6.43 -0.66
CA HIS A 491 -14.47 -5.07 -0.99
C HIS A 491 -13.89 -4.99 -2.41
N GLU A 492 -14.14 -3.88 -3.09
CA GLU A 492 -13.44 -3.49 -4.30
C GLU A 492 -12.37 -2.44 -4.00
N SER A 493 -11.15 -2.69 -4.46
CA SER A 493 -10.11 -1.66 -4.51
C SER A 493 -9.27 -1.84 -5.76
N PHE A 494 -8.89 -0.73 -6.40
CA PHE A 494 -8.05 -0.72 -7.61
C PHE A 494 -8.59 -1.62 -8.75
N ASN A 495 -9.91 -1.63 -8.93
CA ASN A 495 -10.66 -2.44 -9.90
C ASN A 495 -10.53 -3.96 -9.72
N SER A 496 -10.12 -4.40 -8.53
CA SER A 496 -10.07 -5.79 -8.12
C SER A 496 -11.01 -6.03 -6.96
N TYR A 497 -11.67 -7.19 -7.00
CA TYR A 497 -12.73 -7.55 -6.08
C TYR A 497 -12.21 -8.69 -5.20
N VAL A 498 -12.35 -8.53 -3.89
CA VAL A 498 -11.87 -9.53 -2.93
C VAL A 498 -12.92 -9.76 -1.86
N ALA A 499 -13.22 -11.03 -1.59
CA ALA A 499 -14.02 -11.43 -0.45
C ALA A 499 -13.22 -12.38 0.43
N GLN A 500 -13.34 -12.21 1.75
CA GLN A 500 -12.64 -13.05 2.72
C GLN A 500 -13.61 -13.57 3.77
N VAL A 501 -13.52 -14.87 4.04
CA VAL A 501 -14.15 -15.54 5.18
C VAL A 501 -13.06 -15.78 6.23
N ALA A 502 -13.25 -15.29 7.44
CA ALA A 502 -12.38 -15.56 8.57
C ALA A 502 -13.07 -16.49 9.57
N GLU A 503 -12.33 -17.45 10.10
CA GLU A 503 -12.71 -18.24 11.27
C GLU A 503 -11.84 -17.86 12.47
N VAL A 504 -12.46 -17.64 13.62
CA VAL A 504 -11.76 -17.27 14.85
C VAL A 504 -12.12 -18.19 16.01
N SER A 505 -11.21 -18.28 16.96
CA SER A 505 -11.42 -18.87 18.28
C SER A 505 -11.09 -17.85 19.36
N VAL A 506 -11.95 -17.76 20.38
CA VAL A 506 -11.81 -16.84 21.52
C VAL A 506 -11.92 -17.65 22.82
N ALA A 507 -10.88 -17.63 23.63
CA ALA A 507 -10.87 -18.27 24.94
C ALA A 507 -11.68 -17.47 25.98
N ALA A 508 -11.93 -18.08 27.14
CA ALA A 508 -12.65 -17.43 28.24
C ALA A 508 -11.93 -16.17 28.77
N ASN A 509 -10.59 -16.18 28.76
CA ASN A 509 -9.75 -15.05 29.15
C ASN A 509 -9.60 -13.98 28.04
N GLY A 510 -10.36 -14.06 26.95
CA GLY A 510 -10.32 -13.11 25.85
C GLY A 510 -9.23 -13.37 24.79
N ALA A 511 -8.35 -14.36 25.00
CA ALA A 511 -7.30 -14.67 24.02
C ALA A 511 -7.91 -15.05 22.65
N LEU A 512 -7.54 -14.27 21.63
CA LEU A 512 -8.04 -14.38 20.25
C LEU A 512 -7.03 -15.14 19.38
N ARG A 513 -7.54 -16.03 18.53
CA ARG A 513 -6.80 -16.64 17.43
C ARG A 513 -7.62 -16.54 16.15
N VAL A 514 -7.00 -16.04 15.08
CA VAL A 514 -7.52 -16.23 13.71
C VAL A 514 -7.03 -17.60 13.24
N ASP A 515 -7.96 -18.53 13.07
CA ASP A 515 -7.64 -19.92 12.74
C ASP A 515 -7.36 -20.09 11.25
N ARG A 516 -8.25 -19.52 10.42
CA ARG A 516 -8.30 -19.76 8.97
C ARG A 516 -8.89 -18.54 8.26
N VAL A 517 -8.34 -18.23 7.09
CA VAL A 517 -8.86 -17.21 6.18
C VAL A 517 -8.99 -17.81 4.78
N VAL A 518 -10.20 -17.81 4.24
CA VAL A 518 -10.47 -18.20 2.85
C VAL A 518 -10.72 -16.93 2.04
N CYS A 519 -9.92 -16.71 1.01
CA CYS A 519 -9.97 -15.53 0.17
C CYS A 519 -10.37 -15.91 -1.26
N ALA A 520 -11.41 -15.26 -1.78
CA ALA A 520 -11.71 -15.24 -3.20
C ALA A 520 -11.26 -13.90 -3.80
N VAL A 521 -10.62 -13.93 -4.97
CA VAL A 521 -10.13 -12.72 -5.66
C VAL A 521 -10.44 -12.75 -7.14
N ASP A 522 -10.93 -11.63 -7.65
CA ASP A 522 -11.06 -11.35 -9.08
C ASP A 522 -10.24 -10.11 -9.44
N CYS A 523 -9.11 -10.31 -10.12
CA CYS A 523 -8.26 -9.25 -10.66
C CYS A 523 -8.15 -9.32 -12.19
N GLY A 524 -9.22 -9.78 -12.86
CA GLY A 524 -9.23 -10.04 -14.30
C GLY A 524 -8.36 -11.23 -14.68
N THR A 525 -7.79 -11.22 -15.90
CA THR A 525 -6.91 -12.28 -16.37
C THR A 525 -5.72 -12.48 -15.43
N ALA A 526 -5.64 -13.65 -14.78
CA ALA A 526 -4.56 -13.97 -13.87
C ALA A 526 -3.24 -14.17 -14.63
N ILE A 527 -2.32 -13.20 -14.55
CA ILE A 527 -1.05 -13.27 -15.29
C ILE A 527 -0.14 -14.38 -14.76
N ASN A 528 0.11 -14.37 -13.45
CA ASN A 528 0.81 -15.44 -12.74
C ASN A 528 0.04 -15.75 -11.46
N PRO A 529 -0.73 -16.85 -11.42
CA PRO A 529 -1.54 -17.24 -10.27
C PRO A 529 -0.76 -17.36 -8.94
N ASP A 530 0.51 -17.76 -9.00
CA ASP A 530 1.36 -17.94 -7.82
C ASP A 530 1.74 -16.58 -7.20
N ASN A 531 2.04 -15.58 -8.03
CA ASN A 531 2.29 -14.22 -7.56
C ASN A 531 1.03 -13.58 -6.96
N ILE A 532 -0.14 -13.83 -7.54
CA ILE A 532 -1.43 -13.34 -7.01
C ILE A 532 -1.66 -13.95 -5.62
N ARG A 533 -1.51 -15.27 -5.49
CA ARG A 533 -1.61 -15.98 -4.20
C ARG A 533 -0.66 -15.39 -3.16
N ALA A 534 0.63 -15.27 -3.47
CA ALA A 534 1.62 -14.73 -2.54
C ALA A 534 1.32 -13.27 -2.14
N GLN A 535 0.84 -12.45 -3.08
CA GLN A 535 0.44 -11.07 -2.80
C GLN A 535 -0.76 -10.98 -1.85
N VAL A 536 -1.73 -11.88 -2.00
CA VAL A 536 -2.93 -11.98 -1.14
C VAL A 536 -2.56 -12.51 0.24
N GLU A 537 -1.78 -13.58 0.33
CA GLU A 537 -1.29 -14.16 1.59
C GLU A 537 -0.50 -13.10 2.41
N GLY A 538 0.43 -12.40 1.75
CA GLY A 538 1.16 -11.29 2.39
C GLY A 538 0.27 -10.09 2.71
N GLY A 539 -0.81 -9.85 1.95
CA GLY A 539 -1.81 -8.83 2.26
C GLY A 539 -2.61 -9.15 3.53
N ILE A 540 -3.00 -10.42 3.68
CA ILE A 540 -3.68 -10.91 4.89
C ILE A 540 -2.77 -10.81 6.11
N GLY A 541 -1.51 -11.26 6.01
CA GLY A 541 -0.57 -11.11 7.13
C GLY A 541 -0.35 -9.64 7.53
N PHE A 542 -0.24 -8.76 6.54
CA PHE A 542 -0.06 -7.32 6.76
C PHE A 542 -1.28 -6.65 7.42
N ALA A 543 -2.49 -6.97 6.94
CA ALA A 543 -3.73 -6.49 7.56
C ALA A 543 -3.90 -7.02 9.00
N LEU A 544 -3.52 -8.27 9.25
CA LEU A 544 -3.63 -8.87 10.59
C LEU A 544 -2.66 -8.23 11.58
N ALA A 545 -1.45 -7.87 11.15
CA ALA A 545 -0.51 -7.10 11.98
C ALA A 545 -1.13 -5.77 12.44
N ALA A 546 -1.74 -5.02 11.51
CA ALA A 546 -2.40 -3.76 11.83
C ALA A 546 -3.63 -3.96 12.74
N LEU A 547 -4.41 -5.01 12.50
CA LEU A 547 -5.61 -5.34 13.28
C LEU A 547 -5.29 -5.69 14.74
N LEU A 548 -4.24 -6.47 14.97
CA LEU A 548 -3.91 -7.00 16.30
C LEU A 548 -2.98 -6.08 17.10
N HIS A 549 -2.04 -5.40 16.42
CA HIS A 549 -0.90 -4.76 17.09
C HIS A 549 -0.59 -3.34 16.60
N GLY A 550 -1.08 -2.95 15.42
CA GLY A 550 -0.64 -1.73 14.77
C GLY A 550 -1.25 -0.46 15.36
N GLU A 551 -0.44 0.32 16.07
CA GLU A 551 -0.80 1.67 16.53
C GLU A 551 0.44 2.55 16.71
N ILE A 552 0.42 3.75 16.11
CA ILE A 552 1.32 4.84 16.46
C ILE A 552 0.53 5.85 17.29
N THR A 553 0.95 6.08 18.53
CA THR A 553 0.36 7.07 19.44
C THR A 553 1.29 8.25 19.70
N LEU A 554 0.66 9.39 19.98
CA LEU A 554 1.34 10.62 20.39
C LEU A 554 0.95 10.99 21.82
N VAL A 555 1.94 11.39 22.63
CA VAL A 555 1.77 12.03 23.94
C VAL A 555 2.56 13.33 23.93
N ASP A 556 1.89 14.47 24.17
CA ASP A 556 2.48 15.81 24.04
C ASP A 556 3.23 16.02 22.69
N GLY A 557 2.65 15.51 21.61
CA GLY A 557 3.21 15.57 20.26
C GLY A 557 4.39 14.62 19.97
N VAL A 558 4.79 13.78 20.93
CA VAL A 558 5.91 12.83 20.81
C VAL A 558 5.38 11.43 20.49
N VAL A 559 5.92 10.81 19.45
CA VAL A 559 5.62 9.42 19.07
C VAL A 559 6.14 8.43 20.12
N GLN A 560 5.28 7.51 20.55
CA GLN A 560 5.59 6.57 21.64
C GLN A 560 6.27 5.29 21.16
N GLN A 561 5.87 4.74 20.02
CA GLN A 561 6.43 3.50 19.48
C GLN A 561 7.63 3.80 18.57
N ASP A 562 8.75 3.12 18.77
CA ASP A 562 9.97 3.33 18.00
C ASP A 562 10.60 2.07 17.40
N ASN A 563 10.33 0.88 17.94
CA ASN A 563 10.84 -0.36 17.38
C ASN A 563 9.80 -1.50 17.50
N PHE A 564 10.11 -2.70 16.99
CA PHE A 564 9.20 -3.84 16.92
C PHE A 564 8.82 -4.47 18.26
N ASP A 565 9.44 -4.06 19.35
CA ASP A 565 9.01 -4.34 20.72
C ASP A 565 7.83 -3.43 21.13
N GLY A 566 7.81 -2.16 20.69
CA GLY A 566 6.70 -1.22 20.89
C GLY A 566 5.64 -1.22 19.79
N TYR A 567 6.00 -1.60 18.56
CA TYR A 567 5.11 -1.76 17.39
C TYR A 567 5.27 -3.18 16.80
N PRO A 568 4.65 -4.20 17.41
CA PRO A 568 4.82 -5.57 16.95
C PRO A 568 4.30 -5.78 15.52
N VAL A 569 5.10 -6.46 14.71
CA VAL A 569 4.63 -7.04 13.44
C VAL A 569 4.19 -8.48 13.66
N LEU A 570 3.26 -8.96 12.82
CA LEU A 570 2.74 -10.31 12.92
C LEU A 570 3.85 -11.37 12.89
N ARG A 571 3.82 -12.30 13.84
CA ARG A 571 4.75 -13.43 13.91
C ARG A 571 4.17 -14.68 13.25
N ILE A 572 5.03 -15.61 12.86
CA ILE A 572 4.63 -16.81 12.10
C ILE A 572 3.61 -17.68 12.85
N ASN A 573 3.66 -17.71 14.19
CA ASN A 573 2.73 -18.45 15.04
C ASN A 573 1.32 -17.81 15.12
N GLU A 574 1.19 -16.55 14.71
CA GLU A 574 -0.06 -15.80 14.65
C GLU A 574 -0.70 -15.84 13.26
N MET A 575 0.04 -16.27 12.24
CA MET A 575 -0.47 -16.39 10.87
C MET A 575 -1.56 -17.48 10.80
N PRO A 576 -2.75 -17.19 10.25
CA PRO A 576 -3.78 -18.18 10.04
C PRO A 576 -3.43 -19.12 8.88
N GLN A 577 -4.14 -20.23 8.77
CA GLN A 577 -4.18 -20.98 7.52
C GLN A 577 -4.87 -20.12 6.44
N VAL A 578 -4.20 -19.88 5.32
CA VAL A 578 -4.75 -19.07 4.21
C VAL A 578 -5.01 -19.92 2.98
N GLU A 579 -6.21 -19.76 2.40
CA GLU A 579 -6.57 -20.34 1.11
C GLU A 579 -6.95 -19.22 0.14
N VAL A 580 -6.33 -19.22 -1.05
CA VAL A 580 -6.61 -18.21 -2.10
C VAL A 580 -7.22 -18.88 -3.33
N HIS A 581 -8.41 -18.44 -3.69
CA HIS A 581 -9.17 -18.86 -4.86
C HIS A 581 -9.29 -17.69 -5.84
N ILE A 582 -8.77 -17.88 -7.06
CA ILE A 582 -8.82 -16.85 -8.10
C ILE A 582 -10.03 -17.14 -8.98
N VAL A 583 -10.93 -16.16 -9.13
CA VAL A 583 -12.07 -16.24 -10.04
C VAL A 583 -11.55 -16.27 -11.48
N PRO A 584 -11.91 -17.28 -12.28
CA PRO A 584 -11.56 -17.30 -13.70
C PRO A 584 -12.17 -16.08 -14.41
N SER A 585 -11.34 -15.35 -15.16
CA SER A 585 -11.78 -14.16 -15.89
C SER A 585 -10.99 -13.98 -17.19
N SER A 586 -11.67 -13.46 -18.21
CA SER A 586 -11.09 -13.05 -19.50
C SER A 586 -11.00 -11.52 -19.63
N THR A 587 -11.39 -10.76 -18.60
CA THR A 587 -11.23 -9.30 -18.60
C THR A 587 -9.77 -8.90 -18.50
N ALA A 588 -9.43 -7.68 -18.91
CA ALA A 588 -8.08 -7.16 -18.77
C ALA A 588 -7.62 -7.25 -17.30
N PRO A 589 -6.34 -7.62 -17.03
CA PRO A 589 -5.83 -7.71 -15.68
C PRO A 589 -5.87 -6.36 -14.98
N THR A 590 -6.20 -6.38 -13.70
CA THR A 590 -6.22 -5.22 -12.81
C THR A 590 -5.09 -5.31 -11.77
N GLY A 591 -5.12 -4.45 -10.76
CA GLY A 591 -4.10 -4.40 -9.72
C GLY A 591 -4.26 -5.49 -8.65
N ILE A 592 -3.16 -6.02 -8.10
CA ILE A 592 -3.20 -7.02 -7.00
C ILE A 592 -2.24 -6.69 -5.84
N GLY A 593 -1.61 -5.52 -5.87
CA GLY A 593 -0.67 -5.11 -4.81
C GLY A 593 -1.35 -4.93 -3.46
N GLU A 594 -2.56 -4.39 -3.47
CA GLU A 594 -3.30 -3.87 -2.32
C GLU A 594 -4.62 -4.62 -1.99
N PRO A 595 -5.38 -5.17 -2.96
CA PRO A 595 -6.75 -5.67 -2.71
C PRO A 595 -6.91 -6.80 -1.69
N GLY A 596 -5.86 -7.52 -1.34
CA GLY A 596 -5.90 -8.56 -0.30
C GLY A 596 -5.98 -8.03 1.14
N VAL A 597 -5.72 -6.74 1.36
CA VAL A 597 -5.69 -6.13 2.71
C VAL A 597 -7.11 -5.75 3.21
N PRO A 598 -7.94 -5.01 2.45
CA PRO A 598 -9.16 -4.40 3.00
C PRO A 598 -10.19 -5.35 3.63
N PRO A 599 -10.52 -6.52 3.04
CA PRO A 599 -11.58 -7.37 3.59
C PRO A 599 -11.21 -8.13 4.86
N LEU A 600 -9.93 -8.19 5.25
CA LEU A 600 -9.52 -9.06 6.35
C LEU A 600 -10.08 -8.60 7.69
N ALA A 601 -9.78 -7.35 8.06
CA ALA A 601 -10.19 -6.78 9.34
C ALA A 601 -11.71 -6.88 9.59
N PRO A 602 -12.59 -6.46 8.66
CA PRO A 602 -14.03 -6.63 8.86
C PRO A 602 -14.45 -8.11 8.95
N ALA A 603 -13.88 -9.01 8.15
CA ALA A 603 -14.20 -10.44 8.24
C ALA A 603 -13.83 -11.03 9.63
N VAL A 604 -12.67 -10.66 10.18
CA VAL A 604 -12.24 -11.09 11.53
C VAL A 604 -13.13 -10.47 12.61
N MET A 605 -13.45 -9.17 12.53
CA MET A 605 -14.32 -8.49 13.50
C MET A 605 -15.74 -9.07 13.50
N ASN A 606 -16.29 -9.38 12.31
CA ASN A 606 -17.58 -10.06 12.17
C ASN A 606 -17.53 -11.48 12.75
N ALA A 607 -16.41 -12.21 12.58
CA ALA A 607 -16.21 -13.52 13.16
C ALA A 607 -16.15 -13.48 14.70
N ILE A 608 -15.51 -12.45 15.27
CA ILE A 608 -15.48 -12.22 16.71
C ILE A 608 -16.89 -11.94 17.25
N ALA A 609 -17.66 -11.11 16.55
CA ALA A 609 -19.04 -10.84 16.92
C ALA A 609 -19.90 -12.11 16.88
N ALA A 610 -19.75 -12.94 15.85
CA ALA A 610 -20.42 -14.23 15.77
C ALA A 610 -20.01 -15.20 16.90
N ALA A 611 -18.73 -15.17 17.32
CA ALA A 611 -18.23 -16.03 18.39
C ALA A 611 -18.66 -15.58 19.79
N THR A 612 -18.73 -14.27 20.01
CA THR A 612 -18.77 -13.69 21.37
C THR A 612 -19.99 -12.83 21.66
N GLY A 613 -20.73 -12.41 20.63
CA GLY A 613 -21.76 -11.37 20.72
C GLY A 613 -21.21 -9.94 20.86
N LYS A 614 -19.88 -9.76 20.94
CA LYS A 614 -19.23 -8.47 21.16
C LYS A 614 -18.76 -7.86 19.83
N ARG A 615 -19.05 -6.58 19.63
CA ARG A 615 -18.61 -5.80 18.46
C ARG A 615 -17.36 -4.99 18.80
N ILE A 616 -16.50 -4.79 17.81
CA ILE A 616 -15.26 -4.02 17.91
C ILE A 616 -15.41 -2.74 17.10
N TYR A 617 -15.00 -1.62 17.67
CA TYR A 617 -15.17 -0.28 17.10
C TYR A 617 -13.86 0.53 17.06
N ARG A 618 -12.79 0.03 17.69
CA ARG A 618 -11.48 0.67 17.69
C ARG A 618 -10.43 -0.36 17.31
N LEU A 619 -9.50 0.04 16.46
CA LEU A 619 -8.30 -0.74 16.15
C LEU A 619 -7.08 -0.15 16.88
N PRO A 620 -6.08 -0.98 17.25
CA PRO A 620 -6.08 -2.44 17.21
C PRO A 620 -7.09 -3.07 18.20
N ILE A 621 -7.35 -4.37 18.07
CA ILE A 621 -8.33 -5.08 18.91
C ILE A 621 -7.86 -5.13 20.37
N ASP A 622 -8.66 -4.59 21.28
CA ASP A 622 -8.50 -4.82 22.72
C ASP A 622 -9.08 -6.20 23.11
N THR A 623 -8.20 -7.17 23.33
CA THR A 623 -8.61 -8.53 23.73
C THR A 623 -9.18 -8.59 25.15
N ALA A 624 -8.92 -7.60 26.01
CA ALA A 624 -9.55 -7.55 27.35
C ALA A 624 -11.06 -7.35 27.23
N ALA A 625 -11.52 -6.63 26.19
CA ALA A 625 -12.94 -6.50 25.89
C ALA A 625 -13.60 -7.84 25.53
N LEU A 626 -12.82 -8.87 25.16
CA LEU A 626 -13.33 -10.18 24.75
C LEU A 626 -13.49 -11.20 25.88
N VAL A 627 -13.05 -10.92 27.11
CA VAL A 627 -13.23 -11.81 28.28
C VAL A 627 -14.70 -12.20 28.45
N ALA A 628 -14.97 -13.48 28.70
CA ALA A 628 -16.33 -14.03 28.77
C ALA A 628 -17.13 -13.51 29.97
#